data_AF-A0AAV5EMJ2-F1
#
_entry.id   AF-A0AAV5EMJ2-F1
#
_cell.length_a   1.000
_cell.length_b   1.000
_cell.length_c   1.000
_cell.angle_alpha   90.00
_cell.angle_beta   90.00
_cell.angle_gamma   90.00
#
_symmetry.space_group_name_H-M   'P 1'
#
loop_
_entity.id
_entity.type
_entity.pdbx_description
1 polymer ?
#
loop_
_entity_poly.entity_id
_entity_poly.type
_entity_poly.pdbx_seq_one_letter_code
_entity_poly.pdbx_strand_id
1 'polypeptide(L)'
;MSMCDAERRLLANALLDISNEWFVLVSESCIPLFDFNSTYRYFQNSSQSFVMSIDDPGRDGRGRYNLGMTPEVELAQWRKGWQWFEVDRELAIAIVKDTVYYPKFKEFCRPGCYADEHYFHTMLTIEAPHRLANRTVTWVDWSRAGPNSAHPAMFGRGDITEEFLREVREGGTCLYNNQNTTMCFLFARKFAPSALEPLLELAPTVLGFG
;
A
#
# COMPACT_ATOMS: atom_id res chain seq x y z
N MET A 1 10.28 -9.73 16.49
CA MET A 1 9.99 -9.69 15.05
C MET A 1 8.82 -8.72 14.89
N SER A 2 9.05 -7.59 14.24
CA SER A 2 8.01 -6.57 13.96
C SER A 2 7.23 -6.89 12.68
N MET A 3 6.16 -6.15 12.40
CA MET A 3 5.44 -6.22 11.12
C MET A 3 6.38 -5.93 9.94
N CYS A 4 7.18 -4.87 10.04
CA CYS A 4 8.19 -4.50 9.05
C CYS A 4 9.25 -5.61 8.82
N ASP A 5 9.66 -6.34 9.88
CA ASP A 5 10.56 -7.49 9.72
C ASP A 5 9.90 -8.60 8.88
N ALA A 6 8.60 -8.81 9.03
CA ALA A 6 7.85 -9.80 8.27
C ALA A 6 7.73 -9.39 6.80
N GLU A 7 7.41 -8.13 6.51
CA GLU A 7 7.34 -7.60 5.13
C GLU A 7 8.67 -7.74 4.39
N ARG A 8 9.78 -7.35 5.03
CA ARG A 8 11.12 -7.53 4.45
C ARG A 8 11.44 -8.99 4.16
N ARG A 9 11.03 -9.91 5.04
CA ARG A 9 11.23 -11.36 4.85
C ARG A 9 10.35 -11.92 3.74
N LEU A 10 9.11 -11.44 3.60
CA LEU A 10 8.22 -11.81 2.50
C LEU A 10 8.82 -11.38 1.17
N LEU A 11 9.30 -10.13 1.06
CA LEU A 11 10.00 -9.66 -0.14
C LEU A 11 11.26 -10.49 -0.43
N ALA A 12 12.10 -10.72 0.58
CA ALA A 12 13.32 -11.50 0.41
C ALA A 12 13.04 -12.93 -0.09
N ASN A 13 11.99 -13.57 0.44
CA ASN A 13 11.60 -14.90 0.01
C ASN A 13 11.00 -14.90 -1.40
N ALA A 14 10.14 -13.93 -1.73
CA ALA A 14 9.55 -13.82 -3.06
C ALA A 14 10.59 -13.50 -4.14
N LEU A 15 11.66 -12.76 -3.81
CA LEU A 15 12.77 -12.44 -4.72
C LEU A 15 13.64 -13.65 -5.10
N LEU A 16 13.55 -14.76 -4.36
CA LEU A 16 14.25 -16.01 -4.70
C LEU A 16 13.76 -16.59 -6.03
N ASP A 17 12.50 -16.33 -6.39
CA ASP A 17 12.03 -16.57 -7.74
C ASP A 17 12.46 -15.41 -8.65
N ILE A 18 13.28 -15.75 -9.65
CA ILE A 18 13.81 -14.78 -10.61
C ILE A 18 12.75 -14.27 -11.58
N SER A 19 11.61 -14.94 -11.69
CA SER A 19 10.50 -14.56 -12.57
C SER A 19 9.53 -13.56 -11.94
N ASN A 20 9.65 -13.31 -10.62
CA ASN A 20 8.84 -12.31 -9.94
C ASN A 20 9.35 -10.90 -10.22
N GLU A 21 8.53 -10.08 -10.89
CA GLU A 21 8.85 -8.71 -11.28
C GLU A 21 8.11 -7.63 -10.47
N TRP A 22 6.92 -7.93 -9.93
CA TRP A 22 6.12 -7.01 -9.12
C TRP A 22 5.67 -7.68 -7.83
N PHE A 23 5.72 -6.93 -6.74
CA PHE A 23 5.48 -7.42 -5.38
C PHE A 23 4.39 -6.59 -4.73
N VAL A 24 3.24 -7.22 -4.48
CA VAL A 24 2.07 -6.57 -3.90
C VAL A 24 1.80 -7.14 -2.50
N LEU A 25 1.64 -6.27 -1.50
CA LEU A 25 1.24 -6.68 -0.16
C LEU A 25 -0.30 -6.69 -0.04
N VAL A 26 -0.87 -7.87 0.24
CA VAL A 26 -2.30 -8.07 0.50
C VAL A 26 -2.52 -8.88 1.79
N SER A 27 -3.73 -8.86 2.32
CA SER A 27 -4.14 -9.72 3.45
C SER A 27 -5.41 -10.51 3.12
N GLU A 28 -5.83 -11.40 4.01
CA GLU A 28 -7.04 -12.23 3.88
C GLU A 28 -8.36 -11.44 3.80
N SER A 29 -8.27 -10.12 3.98
CA SER A 29 -9.41 -9.20 3.98
C SER A 29 -9.36 -8.20 2.82
N CYS A 30 -8.45 -8.42 1.88
CA CYS A 30 -8.39 -7.72 0.61
C CYS A 30 -9.17 -8.48 -0.47
N ILE A 31 -9.72 -7.75 -1.44
CA ILE A 31 -10.31 -8.31 -2.67
C ILE A 31 -9.68 -7.67 -3.90
N PRO A 32 -9.59 -8.37 -5.04
CA PRO A 32 -9.29 -7.74 -6.32
C PRO A 32 -10.50 -6.94 -6.83
N LEU A 33 -10.23 -5.79 -7.45
CA LEU A 33 -11.24 -4.92 -8.09
C LEU A 33 -11.36 -5.12 -9.60
N PHE A 34 -10.38 -5.80 -10.18
CA PHE A 34 -10.26 -6.08 -11.61
C PHE A 34 -9.71 -7.49 -11.82
N ASP A 35 -9.91 -8.04 -13.02
CA ASP A 35 -9.36 -9.34 -13.38
C ASP A 35 -7.82 -9.33 -13.40
N PHE A 36 -7.23 -10.52 -13.41
CA PHE A 36 -5.79 -10.70 -13.38
C PHE A 36 -5.09 -10.02 -14.57
N ASN A 37 -5.64 -10.12 -15.78
CA ASN A 37 -4.98 -9.58 -16.97
C ASN A 37 -5.01 -8.04 -16.98
N SER A 38 -6.10 -7.42 -16.51
CA SER A 38 -6.17 -5.97 -16.29
C SER A 38 -5.15 -5.52 -15.25
N THR A 39 -5.09 -6.20 -14.10
CA THR A 39 -4.13 -5.92 -13.02
C THR A 39 -2.68 -6.10 -13.48
N TYR A 40 -2.39 -7.20 -14.17
CA TYR A 40 -1.06 -7.50 -14.70
C TYR A 40 -0.59 -6.44 -15.69
N ARG A 41 -1.44 -6.06 -16.66
CA ARG A 41 -1.11 -5.01 -17.63
C ARG A 41 -0.94 -3.64 -16.96
N TYR A 42 -1.66 -3.37 -15.87
CA TYR A 42 -1.49 -2.14 -15.12
C TYR A 42 -0.09 -2.01 -14.55
N PHE A 43 0.42 -3.05 -13.90
CA PHE A 43 1.77 -3.04 -13.35
C PHE A 43 2.83 -3.08 -14.46
N GLN A 44 2.63 -3.95 -15.46
CA GLN A 44 3.56 -4.10 -16.59
C GLN A 44 3.77 -2.80 -17.37
N ASN A 45 2.72 -2.00 -17.56
CA ASN A 45 2.80 -0.75 -18.31
C ASN A 45 3.10 0.46 -17.43
N SER A 46 3.21 0.30 -16.10
CA SER A 46 3.52 1.41 -15.21
C SER A 46 5.01 1.77 -15.29
N SER A 47 5.30 3.08 -15.34
CA SER A 47 6.66 3.59 -15.18
C SER A 47 7.08 3.80 -13.72
N GLN A 48 6.16 3.56 -12.78
CA GLN A 48 6.32 3.83 -11.35
C GLN A 48 5.73 2.70 -10.50
N SER A 49 6.28 2.52 -9.30
CA SER A 49 5.72 1.67 -8.25
C SER A 49 4.74 2.43 -7.35
N PHE A 50 3.80 1.70 -6.76
CA PHE A 50 2.70 2.26 -5.99
C PHE A 50 2.92 2.16 -4.48
N VAL A 51 3.80 3.04 -3.99
CA VAL A 51 4.04 3.29 -2.57
C VAL A 51 3.46 4.65 -2.21
N MET A 52 2.50 4.69 -1.29
CA MET A 52 2.01 5.97 -0.75
C MET A 52 3.13 6.67 0.01
N SER A 53 3.34 7.96 -0.26
CA SER A 53 4.36 8.75 0.44
C SER A 53 3.87 10.17 0.62
N ILE A 54 3.59 10.54 1.87
CA ILE A 54 3.11 11.87 2.24
C ILE A 54 3.96 12.47 3.37
N ASP A 55 4.13 13.77 3.31
CA ASP A 55 4.70 14.58 4.39
C ASP A 55 3.57 15.09 5.29
N ASP A 56 3.16 14.25 6.25
CA ASP A 56 2.07 14.55 7.18
C ASP A 56 2.60 15.37 8.37
N PRO A 57 2.21 16.65 8.54
CA PRO A 57 2.67 17.46 9.68
C PRO A 57 2.02 17.06 11.01
N GLY A 58 1.02 16.19 10.99
CA GLY A 58 0.24 15.78 12.15
C GLY A 58 0.95 14.81 13.09
N ARG A 59 0.23 14.41 14.14
CA ARG A 59 0.70 13.51 15.20
C ARG A 59 1.21 12.18 14.64
N ASP A 60 0.50 11.61 13.66
CA ASP A 60 0.82 10.29 13.10
C ASP A 60 1.83 10.34 11.94
N GLY A 61 2.26 11.55 11.54
CA GLY A 61 3.31 11.78 10.56
C GLY A 61 4.61 12.23 11.23
N ARG A 62 4.95 13.52 11.09
CA ARG A 62 6.12 14.15 11.71
C ARG A 62 6.12 14.05 13.24
N GLY A 63 4.96 13.97 13.88
CA GLY A 63 4.87 13.76 15.33
C GLY A 63 5.50 12.46 15.83
N ARG A 64 5.74 11.49 14.94
CA ARG A 64 6.42 10.21 15.25
C ARG A 64 7.91 10.20 14.91
N TYR A 65 8.43 11.29 14.34
CA TYR A 65 9.85 11.40 14.01
C TYR A 65 10.70 11.46 15.27
N ASN A 66 11.86 10.80 15.24
CA ASN A 66 12.84 10.81 16.32
C ASN A 66 14.13 11.47 15.83
N LEU A 67 14.69 12.42 16.59
CA LEU A 67 15.94 13.12 16.22
C LEU A 67 17.13 12.16 16.07
N GLY A 68 17.10 10.99 16.72
CA GLY A 68 18.10 9.93 16.54
C GLY A 68 18.13 9.34 15.13
N MET A 69 17.13 9.62 14.29
CA MET A 69 17.13 9.25 12.87
C MET A 69 18.19 10.02 12.04
N THR A 70 18.63 11.19 12.50
CA THR A 70 19.71 11.96 11.86
C THR A 70 21.07 11.25 12.01
N PRO A 71 22.02 11.45 11.07
CA PRO A 71 21.90 12.20 9.81
C PRO A 71 21.29 11.38 8.65
N GLU A 72 21.05 10.07 8.82
CA GLU A 72 20.61 9.21 7.72
C GLU A 72 19.20 9.58 7.22
N VAL A 73 18.31 9.99 8.12
CA VAL A 73 16.96 10.47 7.76
C VAL A 73 16.69 11.78 8.47
N GLU A 74 16.68 12.87 7.72
CA GLU A 74 16.28 14.19 8.19
C GLU A 74 14.76 14.30 8.31
N LEU A 75 14.27 15.17 9.20
CA LEU A 75 12.82 15.39 9.37
C LEU A 75 12.12 15.76 8.06
N ALA A 76 12.78 16.52 7.19
CA ALA A 76 12.26 16.91 5.87
C ALA A 76 12.09 15.72 4.91
N GLN A 77 12.83 14.63 5.15
CA GLN A 77 12.75 13.39 4.38
C GLN A 77 11.76 12.38 4.98
N TRP A 78 11.33 12.57 6.23
CA TRP A 78 10.37 11.69 6.89
C TRP A 78 9.05 11.62 6.13
N ARG A 79 8.62 10.41 5.77
CA ARG A 79 7.36 10.17 5.07
C ARG A 79 6.50 9.18 5.82
N LYS A 80 5.21 9.35 5.65
CA LYS A 80 4.16 8.45 6.10
C LYS A 80 3.47 7.84 4.88
N GLY A 81 3.00 6.62 5.01
CA GLY A 81 2.14 5.97 4.04
C GLY A 81 1.24 4.94 4.72
N TRP A 82 0.47 4.23 3.92
CA TRP A 82 -0.22 3.04 4.39
C TRP A 82 0.67 1.82 4.17
N GLN A 83 0.50 0.82 5.03
CA GLN A 83 1.23 -0.44 4.97
C GLN A 83 1.18 -1.14 3.59
N TRP A 84 0.05 -1.04 2.86
CA TRP A 84 -0.12 -1.70 1.56
C TRP A 84 0.64 -0.98 0.45
N PHE A 85 1.57 -1.70 -0.18
CA PHE A 85 2.36 -1.24 -1.31
C PHE A 85 2.30 -2.20 -2.48
N GLU A 86 2.63 -1.67 -3.65
CA GLU A 86 3.25 -2.42 -4.72
C GLU A 86 4.64 -1.84 -5.00
N VAL A 87 5.62 -2.71 -5.25
CA VAL A 87 6.96 -2.34 -5.72
C VAL A 87 7.42 -3.29 -6.83
N ASP A 88 8.19 -2.74 -7.78
CA ASP A 88 8.90 -3.56 -8.76
C ASP A 88 10.09 -4.30 -8.13
N ARG A 89 10.70 -5.21 -8.89
CA ARG A 89 11.82 -6.04 -8.46
C ARG A 89 13.03 -5.25 -7.99
N GLU A 90 13.36 -4.15 -8.65
CA GLU A 90 14.54 -3.36 -8.30
C GLU A 90 14.34 -2.64 -6.95
N LEU A 91 13.15 -2.09 -6.71
CA LEU A 91 12.81 -1.47 -5.43
C LEU A 91 12.65 -2.52 -4.32
N ALA A 92 12.11 -3.70 -4.62
CA ALA A 92 12.08 -4.82 -3.67
C ALA A 92 13.49 -5.24 -3.24
N ILE A 93 14.43 -5.34 -4.18
CA ILE A 93 15.85 -5.61 -3.90
C ILE A 93 16.44 -4.49 -3.03
N ALA A 94 16.14 -3.22 -3.34
CA ALA A 94 16.59 -2.06 -2.55
C ALA A 94 16.13 -2.15 -1.09
N ILE A 95 14.87 -2.51 -0.85
CA ILE A 95 14.33 -2.73 0.50
C ILE A 95 15.10 -3.83 1.23
N VAL A 96 15.26 -5.00 0.61
CA VAL A 96 15.85 -6.17 1.28
C VAL A 96 17.32 -5.95 1.60
N LYS A 97 18.08 -5.31 0.69
CA LYS A 97 19.51 -5.05 0.86
C LYS A 97 19.83 -3.84 1.75
N ASP A 98 18.82 -3.07 2.16
CA ASP A 98 19.06 -1.84 2.93
C ASP A 98 19.67 -2.15 4.29
N THR A 99 20.87 -1.59 4.50
CA THR A 99 21.66 -1.61 5.73
C THR A 99 21.89 -0.21 6.31
N VAL A 100 21.31 0.83 5.72
CA VAL A 100 21.49 2.23 6.13
C VAL A 100 20.28 2.70 6.92
N TYR A 101 19.09 2.64 6.31
CA TYR A 101 17.89 3.24 6.88
C TYR A 101 17.19 2.29 7.85
N TYR A 102 17.00 1.03 7.46
CA TYR A 102 16.32 0.04 8.29
C TYR A 102 16.88 -0.09 9.72
N PRO A 103 18.21 -0.11 9.97
CA PRO A 103 18.73 -0.10 11.33
C PRO A 103 18.26 1.11 12.15
N LYS A 104 18.18 2.30 11.56
CA LYS A 104 17.67 3.51 12.21
C LYS A 104 16.19 3.36 12.57
N PHE A 105 15.38 2.86 11.65
CA PHE A 105 13.97 2.56 11.95
C PHE A 105 13.83 1.52 13.07
N LYS A 106 14.61 0.43 13.01
CA LYS A 106 14.61 -0.60 14.05
C LYS A 106 15.04 -0.06 15.42
N GLU A 107 15.96 0.89 15.44
CA GLU A 107 16.49 1.47 16.68
C GLU A 107 15.62 2.58 17.26
N PHE A 108 15.14 3.50 16.42
CA PHE A 108 14.51 4.76 16.86
C PHE A 108 13.00 4.84 16.60
N CYS A 109 12.43 3.99 15.73
CA CYS A 109 10.97 3.84 15.60
C CYS A 109 10.47 2.90 16.71
N ARG A 110 10.44 3.44 17.93
CA ARG A 110 10.05 2.77 19.19
C ARG A 110 8.60 3.16 19.57
N PRO A 111 8.00 2.57 20.63
CA PRO A 111 6.55 2.63 20.85
C PRO A 111 5.93 4.03 20.61
N GLY A 112 4.94 4.07 19.72
CA GLY A 112 4.38 5.32 19.18
C GLY A 112 4.73 5.58 17.71
N CYS A 113 5.74 4.90 17.17
CA CYS A 113 6.11 4.88 15.76
C CYS A 113 5.82 3.50 15.14
N TYR A 114 5.27 3.47 13.91
CA TYR A 114 5.00 2.24 13.15
C TYR A 114 5.92 2.18 11.92
N ALA A 115 6.94 1.32 11.97
CA ALA A 115 7.93 1.25 10.90
C ALA A 115 7.32 0.81 9.56
N ASP A 116 6.31 -0.05 9.61
CA ASP A 116 5.49 -0.50 8.48
C ASP A 116 4.66 0.63 7.82
N GLU A 117 4.49 1.78 8.49
CA GLU A 117 3.83 2.98 7.92
C GLU A 117 4.80 4.14 7.66
N HIS A 118 6.11 3.97 7.84
CA HIS A 118 7.10 5.03 7.65
C HIS A 118 8.38 4.61 6.90
N TYR A 119 8.88 3.39 7.10
CA TYR A 119 10.20 2.97 6.65
C TYR A 119 10.30 2.91 5.13
N PHE A 120 9.52 2.08 4.45
CA PHE A 120 9.60 1.94 2.98
C PHE A 120 9.30 3.28 2.30
N HIS A 121 8.30 4.00 2.78
CA HIS A 121 7.91 5.30 2.23
C HIS A 121 9.05 6.32 2.34
N THR A 122 9.70 6.40 3.49
CA THR A 122 10.82 7.33 3.71
C THR A 122 12.04 6.93 2.89
N MET A 123 12.49 5.68 3.01
CA MET A 123 13.71 5.22 2.33
C MET A 123 13.56 5.32 0.80
N LEU A 124 12.46 4.87 0.23
CA LEU A 124 12.26 4.94 -1.22
C LEU A 124 12.07 6.37 -1.72
N THR A 125 11.52 7.28 -0.90
CA THR A 125 11.45 8.71 -1.25
C THR A 125 12.83 9.36 -1.29
N ILE A 126 13.77 8.90 -0.45
CA ILE A 126 15.15 9.37 -0.47
C ILE A 126 15.89 8.80 -1.69
N GLU A 127 15.80 7.48 -1.90
CA GLU A 127 16.62 6.76 -2.88
C GLU A 127 16.08 6.82 -4.31
N ALA A 128 14.75 6.83 -4.50
CA ALA A 128 14.13 6.66 -5.81
C ALA A 128 12.83 7.47 -6.00
N PRO A 129 12.79 8.78 -5.67
CA PRO A 129 11.55 9.57 -5.68
C PRO A 129 10.85 9.57 -7.05
N HIS A 130 11.60 9.56 -8.16
CA HIS A 130 11.04 9.58 -9.51
C HIS A 130 10.36 8.26 -9.91
N ARG A 131 10.63 7.17 -9.19
CA ARG A 131 10.03 5.84 -9.43
C ARG A 131 8.75 5.60 -8.64
N LEU A 132 8.32 6.56 -7.81
CA LEU A 132 7.15 6.41 -6.96
C LEU A 132 5.96 7.21 -7.49
N ALA A 133 4.80 6.57 -7.57
CA ALA A 133 3.54 7.25 -7.87
C ALA A 133 3.01 8.09 -6.69
N ASN A 134 3.63 8.00 -5.50
CA ASN A 134 3.19 8.61 -4.24
C ASN A 134 1.75 8.29 -3.83
N ARG A 135 1.24 7.15 -4.30
CA ARG A 135 -0.06 6.58 -3.95
C ARG A 135 0.02 5.05 -3.92
N THR A 136 -0.92 4.43 -3.23
CA THR A 136 -1.09 2.96 -3.24
C THR A 136 -2.09 2.54 -4.32
N VAL A 137 -2.12 1.25 -4.62
CA VAL A 137 -3.15 0.56 -5.42
C VAL A 137 -4.22 -0.12 -4.55
N THR A 138 -4.17 0.05 -3.24
CA THR A 138 -5.14 -0.54 -2.31
C THR A 138 -6.09 0.52 -1.77
N TRP A 139 -7.36 0.44 -2.15
CA TRP A 139 -8.42 1.29 -1.61
C TRP A 139 -8.75 0.90 -0.17
N VAL A 140 -8.91 1.91 0.68
CA VAL A 140 -9.38 1.75 2.06
C VAL A 140 -10.33 2.90 2.40
N ASP A 141 -11.31 2.64 3.27
CA ASP A 141 -12.22 3.67 3.76
C ASP A 141 -11.94 4.00 5.22
N TRP A 142 -11.53 5.24 5.48
CA TRP A 142 -11.35 5.77 6.84
C TRP A 142 -12.54 6.62 7.32
N SER A 143 -13.54 6.88 6.47
CA SER A 143 -14.68 7.77 6.81
C SER A 143 -15.60 7.17 7.88
N ARG A 144 -15.70 5.85 7.94
CA ARG A 144 -16.45 5.11 8.98
C ARG A 144 -15.60 4.78 10.20
N ALA A 145 -14.30 5.11 10.16
CA ALA A 145 -13.41 4.91 11.28
C ALA A 145 -13.72 5.96 12.35
N GLY A 146 -13.98 5.54 13.58
CA GLY A 146 -14.15 6.48 14.69
C GLY A 146 -12.89 7.33 14.91
N PRO A 147 -12.98 8.48 15.59
CA PRO A 147 -11.88 9.44 15.75
C PRO A 147 -10.61 8.88 16.44
N ASN A 148 -10.70 7.70 17.06
CA ASN A 148 -9.58 6.99 17.68
C ASN A 148 -9.31 5.60 17.06
N SER A 149 -9.92 5.30 15.91
CA SER A 149 -9.74 4.00 15.25
C SER A 149 -8.40 3.95 14.53
N ALA A 150 -7.59 2.95 14.86
CA ALA A 150 -6.35 2.62 14.14
C ALA A 150 -6.61 1.71 12.92
N HIS A 151 -7.88 1.43 12.60
CA HIS A 151 -8.26 0.53 11.51
C HIS A 151 -9.32 1.17 10.59
N PRO A 152 -9.22 0.93 9.28
CA PRO A 152 -10.25 1.38 8.34
C PRO A 152 -11.53 0.55 8.48
N ALA A 153 -12.58 1.02 7.83
CA ALA A 153 -13.90 0.39 7.81
C ALA A 153 -13.83 -1.08 7.38
N MET A 154 -14.72 -1.88 7.99
CA MET A 154 -14.95 -3.26 7.62
C MET A 154 -16.33 -3.38 6.95
N PHE A 155 -16.35 -3.93 5.73
CA PHE A 155 -17.54 -4.11 4.92
C PHE A 155 -18.03 -5.55 5.03
N GLY A 156 -19.29 -5.72 5.43
CA GLY A 156 -19.97 -7.03 5.52
C GLY A 156 -20.97 -7.23 4.38
N ARG A 157 -21.75 -8.32 4.46
CA ARG A 157 -22.79 -8.68 3.46
C ARG A 157 -23.62 -7.48 2.98
N GLY A 158 -24.17 -6.71 3.92
CA GLY A 158 -25.09 -5.61 3.62
C GLY A 158 -24.45 -4.40 2.97
N ASP A 159 -23.11 -4.30 2.97
CA ASP A 159 -22.38 -3.23 2.31
C ASP A 159 -22.06 -3.56 0.84
N ILE A 160 -22.14 -4.83 0.44
CA ILE A 160 -21.75 -5.27 -0.90
C ILE A 160 -22.93 -5.07 -1.85
N THR A 161 -22.91 -3.96 -2.57
CA THR A 161 -23.85 -3.67 -3.66
C THR A 161 -23.09 -3.36 -4.94
N GLU A 162 -23.78 -3.43 -6.08
CA GLU A 162 -23.20 -3.05 -7.37
C GLU A 162 -22.74 -1.58 -7.35
N GLU A 163 -23.55 -0.68 -6.79
CA GLU A 163 -23.22 0.74 -6.68
C GLU A 163 -21.96 0.96 -5.84
N PHE A 164 -21.85 0.28 -4.70
CA PHE A 164 -20.66 0.35 -3.86
C PHE A 164 -19.41 -0.12 -4.60
N LEU A 165 -19.47 -1.28 -5.28
CA LEU A 165 -18.31 -1.81 -6.01
C LEU A 165 -17.92 -0.94 -7.21
N ARG A 166 -18.89 -0.33 -7.91
CA ARG A 166 -18.62 0.64 -8.98
C ARG A 166 -17.98 1.91 -8.45
N GLU A 167 -18.47 2.45 -7.34
CA GLU A 167 -17.88 3.62 -6.69
C GLU A 167 -16.43 3.36 -6.27
N VAL A 168 -16.14 2.20 -5.68
CA VAL A 168 -14.76 1.83 -5.31
C VAL A 168 -13.84 1.71 -6.53
N ARG A 169 -14.36 1.27 -7.68
CA ARG A 169 -13.59 1.08 -8.92
C ARG A 169 -13.39 2.35 -9.72
N GLU A 170 -14.39 3.23 -9.77
CA GLU A 170 -14.50 4.29 -10.76
C GLU A 170 -14.88 5.66 -10.18
N GLY A 171 -15.17 5.77 -8.87
CA GLY A 171 -15.63 6.99 -8.21
C GLY A 171 -14.56 8.09 -8.07
N GLY A 172 -13.28 7.76 -8.33
CA GLY A 172 -12.17 8.69 -8.23
C GLY A 172 -11.36 8.82 -9.52
N THR A 173 -10.59 9.90 -9.63
CA THR A 173 -9.57 10.05 -10.68
C THR A 173 -8.19 10.22 -10.04
N CYS A 174 -7.17 9.71 -10.72
CA CYS A 174 -5.79 9.80 -10.31
C CYS A 174 -4.86 9.76 -11.52
N LEU A 175 -3.58 10.03 -11.27
CA LEU A 175 -2.55 9.92 -12.30
C LEU A 175 -2.01 8.49 -12.41
N TYR A 176 -1.85 8.06 -13.66
CA TYR A 176 -1.16 6.86 -14.08
C TYR A 176 -0.35 7.20 -15.33
N ASN A 177 0.98 7.07 -15.27
CA ASN A 177 1.89 7.51 -16.35
C ASN A 177 1.61 8.95 -16.83
N ASN A 178 1.39 9.87 -15.88
CA ASN A 178 1.04 11.28 -16.12
C ASN A 178 -0.28 11.50 -16.90
N GLN A 179 -1.15 10.49 -16.98
CA GLN A 179 -2.47 10.59 -17.57
C GLN A 179 -3.55 10.33 -16.52
N ASN A 180 -4.69 11.02 -16.66
CA ASN A 180 -5.83 10.79 -15.78
C ASN A 180 -6.47 9.42 -16.09
N THR A 181 -6.76 8.66 -15.05
CA THR A 181 -7.49 7.40 -15.11
C THR A 181 -8.48 7.30 -13.96
N THR A 182 -9.52 6.50 -14.12
CA THR A 182 -10.43 6.11 -13.03
C THR A 182 -9.94 4.86 -12.29
N MET A 183 -9.05 4.06 -12.90
CA MET A 183 -8.48 2.86 -12.28
C MET A 183 -7.35 3.23 -11.30
N CYS A 184 -7.75 3.78 -10.16
CA CYS A 184 -6.84 4.23 -9.12
C CYS A 184 -6.41 3.14 -8.17
N PHE A 185 -7.28 2.17 -7.93
CA PHE A 185 -7.03 1.08 -7.02
C PHE A 185 -7.26 -0.24 -7.76
N LEU A 186 -6.44 -1.25 -7.48
CA LEU A 186 -6.55 -2.60 -8.02
C LEU A 186 -7.06 -3.57 -6.96
N PHE A 187 -6.91 -3.21 -5.68
CA PHE A 187 -7.37 -3.96 -4.54
C PHE A 187 -8.20 -3.06 -3.63
N ALA A 188 -9.09 -3.65 -2.85
CA ALA A 188 -9.84 -2.96 -1.81
C ALA A 188 -9.80 -3.73 -0.50
N ARG A 189 -9.93 -3.01 0.62
CA ARG A 189 -10.06 -3.56 1.97
C ARG A 189 -10.85 -2.59 2.89
N LYS A 190 -11.47 -3.05 3.98
CA LYS A 190 -11.40 -4.40 4.58
C LYS A 190 -12.73 -5.13 4.45
N PHE A 191 -12.72 -6.37 3.96
CA PHE A 191 -13.93 -7.16 3.78
C PHE A 191 -14.04 -8.24 4.87
N ALA A 192 -15.23 -8.37 5.46
CA ALA A 192 -15.54 -9.43 6.41
C ALA A 192 -15.88 -10.74 5.68
N PRO A 193 -15.77 -11.92 6.31
CA PRO A 193 -16.18 -13.18 5.69
C PRO A 193 -17.63 -13.20 5.19
N SER A 194 -18.52 -12.42 5.83
CA SER A 194 -19.92 -12.30 5.40
C SER A 194 -20.10 -11.60 4.05
N ALA A 195 -19.08 -10.90 3.55
CA ALA A 195 -19.09 -10.27 2.22
C ALA A 195 -18.85 -11.28 1.08
N LEU A 196 -18.37 -12.50 1.37
CA LEU A 196 -17.91 -13.43 0.33
C LEU A 196 -19.00 -13.80 -0.69
N GLU A 197 -20.19 -14.19 -0.22
CA GLU A 197 -21.28 -14.60 -1.10
C GLU A 197 -21.72 -13.49 -2.07
N PRO A 198 -22.08 -12.27 -1.63
CA PRO A 198 -22.46 -11.20 -2.56
C PRO A 198 -21.29 -10.74 -3.44
N LEU A 199 -20.04 -10.85 -2.99
CA LEU A 199 -18.87 -10.57 -3.83
C LEU A 199 -18.76 -11.57 -4.99
N LEU A 200 -18.99 -12.86 -4.73
CA LEU A 200 -18.97 -13.90 -5.77
C LEU A 200 -20.14 -13.75 -6.74
N GLU A 201 -21.32 -13.37 -6.26
CA GLU A 201 -22.48 -13.09 -7.11
C GLU A 201 -22.24 -11.92 -8.09
N LEU A 202 -21.55 -10.86 -7.62
CA LEU A 202 -21.27 -9.66 -8.41
C LEU A 202 -19.95 -9.73 -9.19
N ALA A 203 -19.11 -10.74 -8.98
CA ALA A 203 -17.80 -10.81 -9.63
C ALA A 203 -17.91 -10.85 -11.17
N PRO A 204 -18.79 -11.65 -11.81
CA PRO A 204 -18.88 -11.70 -13.27
C PRO A 204 -19.42 -10.42 -13.90
N THR A 205 -20.32 -9.71 -13.21
CA THR A 205 -21.04 -8.55 -13.75
C THR A 205 -20.37 -7.23 -13.43
N VAL A 206 -19.75 -7.12 -12.25
CA VAL A 206 -19.11 -5.89 -11.78
C VAL A 206 -17.60 -6.02 -11.86
N LEU A 207 -16.98 -7.02 -11.22
CA LEU A 207 -15.52 -7.09 -11.09
C LEU A 207 -14.80 -7.61 -12.35
N GLY A 208 -15.53 -8.26 -13.25
CA GLY A 208 -15.04 -8.70 -14.56
C GLY A 208 -14.37 -10.08 -14.56
N PHE A 209 -14.65 -10.92 -13.55
CA PHE A 209 -14.12 -12.29 -13.46
C PHE A 209 -15.08 -13.22 -12.71
N GLY A 210 -15.03 -14.51 -13.02
CA GLY A 210 -15.89 -15.54 -12.41
C GLY A 210 -16.35 -16.58 -13.43
#